data_AF-A0A9E3FPN1-F1
#
_entry.id   AF-A0A9E3FPN1-F1
#
_cell.length_a   1.000
_cell.length_b   1.000
_cell.length_c   1.000
_cell.angle_alpha   90.00
_cell.angle_beta   90.00
_cell.angle_gamma   90.00
#
_symmetry.space_group_name_H-M   'P 1'
#
loop_
_entity.id
_entity.type
_entity.pdbx_description
1 polymer ?
#
loop_
_entity_poly.entity_id
_entity_poly.type
_entity_poly.pdbx_seq_one_letter_code
_entity_poly.pdbx_strand_id
1 'polypeptide(L)'
;MTILTDKEVIDVARNVAAANGVSVAAVSTATLDSPGSPVVEIRFVLTPGSSASIMGERSARTVSQVIQQLADKGEERFPIVRYEEKGAARP
;
A
#
# COMPACT_ATOMS: atom_id res chain seq x y z
N MET A 1 17.14 12.56 -3.28
CA MET A 1 17.26 11.82 -2.01
C MET A 1 16.23 12.34 -1.03
N THR A 2 14.98 11.93 -1.24
CA THR A 2 13.87 12.22 -0.32
C THR A 2 13.31 10.90 0.15
N ILE A 3 13.27 10.68 1.47
CA ILE A 3 12.59 9.54 2.07
C ILE A 3 11.31 10.11 2.66
N LEU A 4 10.16 9.65 2.17
CA LEU A 4 8.88 10.12 2.70
C LEU A 4 8.68 9.58 4.11
N THR A 5 8.03 10.37 4.95
CA THR A 5 7.63 9.90 6.27
C THR A 5 6.56 8.81 6.13
N ASP A 6 6.47 7.91 7.10
CA ASP A 6 5.42 6.88 7.14
C ASP A 6 4.03 7.47 6.97
N LYS A 7 3.79 8.65 7.57
CA LYS A 7 2.53 9.37 7.46
C LYS A 7 2.20 9.75 6.02
N GLU A 8 3.18 10.28 5.28
CA GLU A 8 2.97 10.68 3.89
C GLU A 8 2.72 9.48 2.98
N VAL A 9 3.44 8.37 3.20
CA VAL A 9 3.23 7.12 2.47
C VAL A 9 1.83 6.56 2.75
N ILE A 10 1.40 6.57 4.02
CA ILE A 10 0.06 6.16 4.43
C ILE A 10 -1.02 7.04 3.79
N ASP A 11 -0.83 8.36 3.78
CA ASP A 11 -1.80 9.30 3.20
C ASP A 11 -1.95 9.10 1.69
N VAL A 12 -0.83 8.90 0.96
CA VAL A 12 -0.85 8.54 -0.47
C VAL A 12 -1.61 7.24 -0.68
N ALA A 13 -1.25 6.20 0.06
CA ALA A 13 -1.85 4.88 -0.04
C ALA A 13 -3.37 4.93 0.22
N ARG A 14 -3.82 5.64 1.27
CA ARG A 14 -5.24 5.82 1.58
C ARG A 14 -5.99 6.59 0.49
N ASN A 15 -5.41 7.67 -0.02
CA ASN A 15 -6.04 8.48 -1.05
C ASN A 15 -6.22 7.69 -2.36
N VAL A 16 -5.21 6.92 -2.76
CA VAL A 16 -5.29 6.05 -3.94
C VAL A 16 -6.31 4.94 -3.73
N ALA A 17 -6.35 4.29 -2.56
CA ALA A 17 -7.34 3.27 -2.25
C ALA A 17 -8.78 3.84 -2.33
N ALA A 18 -9.01 5.00 -1.73
CA ALA A 18 -10.31 5.67 -1.78
C ALA A 18 -10.72 6.05 -3.21
N ALA A 19 -9.79 6.59 -4.01
CA ALA A 19 -10.04 6.96 -5.40
C ALA A 19 -10.41 5.75 -6.29
N ASN A 20 -9.89 4.57 -5.97
CA ASN A 20 -10.20 3.32 -6.69
C ASN A 20 -11.38 2.53 -6.09
N GLY A 21 -12.08 3.09 -5.09
CA GLY A 21 -13.21 2.43 -4.44
C GLY A 21 -12.81 1.19 -3.64
N VAL A 22 -11.59 1.16 -3.11
CA VAL A 22 -11.07 0.07 -2.27
C VAL A 22 -11.32 0.42 -0.81
N SER A 23 -12.22 -0.33 -0.17
CA SER A 23 -12.52 -0.19 1.26
C SER A 23 -11.42 -0.79 2.12
N VAL A 24 -10.68 0.07 2.81
CA VAL A 24 -9.57 -0.30 3.70
C VAL A 24 -9.95 0.04 5.14
N ALA A 25 -9.79 -0.94 6.04
CA ALA A 25 -9.95 -0.76 7.48
C ALA A 25 -8.72 -0.08 8.11
N ALA A 26 -7.53 -0.37 7.61
CA ALA A 26 -6.29 0.27 8.04
C ALA A 26 -5.23 0.24 6.93
N VAL A 27 -4.28 1.16 7.02
CA VAL A 27 -3.08 1.18 6.19
C VAL A 27 -1.90 1.37 7.12
N SER A 28 -0.89 0.50 7.00
CA SER A 28 0.32 0.54 7.81
C SER A 28 1.54 0.46 6.91
N THR A 29 2.63 1.08 7.33
CA THR A 29 3.92 0.99 6.63
C THR A 29 4.95 0.33 7.52
N ALA A 30 5.90 -0.37 6.90
CA ALA A 30 7.08 -0.89 7.56
C ALA A 30 8.28 -0.66 6.65
N THR A 31 9.38 -0.17 7.20
CA THR A 31 10.63 -0.05 6.45
C THR A 31 11.40 -1.35 6.62
N LEU A 32 11.81 -1.97 5.50
CA LEU A 32 12.62 -3.18 5.52
C LEU A 32 14.02 -2.83 5.03
N ASP A 33 15.00 -3.01 5.90
CA ASP A 33 16.41 -2.89 5.53
C ASP A 33 16.82 -4.17 4.78
N SER A 34 16.76 -4.12 3.45
CA SER A 34 17.29 -5.17 2.60
C SER A 34 18.72 -4.82 2.18
N PRO A 35 19.70 -5.74 2.28
CA PRO A 35 21.07 -5.47 1.84
C PRO A 35 21.09 -5.20 0.33
N GLY A 36 21.21 -3.92 -0.03
CA GLY A 36 21.33 -3.43 -1.41
C GLY A 36 20.26 -2.42 -1.86
N SER A 37 19.10 -2.34 -1.19
CA SER A 37 18.08 -1.32 -1.49
C SER A 37 17.12 -1.13 -0.31
N PRO A 38 16.86 0.10 0.14
CA PRO A 38 15.89 0.34 1.19
C PRO A 38 14.48 0.08 0.64
N VAL A 39 13.68 -0.69 1.37
CA VAL A 39 12.34 -1.12 0.95
C VAL A 39 11.30 -0.50 1.89
N VAL A 40 10.16 -0.10 1.33
CA VAL A 40 8.99 0.30 2.12
C VAL A 40 7.84 -0.66 1.84
N GLU A 41 7.44 -1.42 2.84
CA GLU A 41 6.24 -2.25 2.78
C GLU A 41 5.02 -1.40 3.14
N ILE A 42 4.00 -1.43 2.29
CA ILE A 42 2.72 -0.74 2.47
C ILE A 42 1.64 -1.82 2.57
N ARG A 43 1.01 -1.90 3.72
CA ARG A 43 0.03 -2.93 4.03
C ARG A 43 -1.36 -2.33 4.09
N PHE A 44 -2.22 -2.76 3.17
CA PHE A 44 -3.64 -2.45 3.16
C PHE A 44 -4.41 -3.54 3.89
N VAL A 45 -4.97 -3.20 5.04
CA VAL A 45 -5.91 -4.06 5.76
C VAL A 45 -7.30 -3.77 5.22
N LEU A 46 -7.86 -4.71 4.45
CA LEU A 46 -9.20 -4.62 3.87
C LEU A 46 -10.28 -4.87 4.93
N THR A 47 -11.44 -4.27 4.72
CA THR A 47 -12.65 -4.62 5.48
C THR A 47 -13.07 -6.07 5.18
N PRO A 48 -13.57 -6.83 6.17
CA PRO A 48 -14.03 -8.20 5.96
C PRO A 48 -15.07 -8.28 4.83
N GLY A 49 -14.97 -9.28 3.96
CA GLY A 49 -15.84 -9.46 2.79
C GLY A 49 -15.55 -8.52 1.62
N SER A 50 -14.59 -7.59 1.75
CA SER A 50 -14.22 -6.67 0.67
C SER A 50 -13.17 -7.23 -0.27
N SER A 51 -12.47 -8.31 0.11
CA SER A 51 -11.41 -8.95 -0.68
C SER A 51 -11.87 -9.29 -2.09
N ALA A 52 -13.03 -9.94 -2.23
CA ALA A 52 -13.64 -10.26 -3.54
C ALA A 52 -13.92 -9.04 -4.42
N SER A 53 -14.13 -7.86 -3.82
CA SER A 53 -14.43 -6.61 -4.53
C SER A 53 -13.19 -5.85 -5.00
N ILE A 54 -12.00 -6.19 -4.47
CA ILE A 54 -10.73 -5.55 -4.87
C ILE A 54 -9.94 -6.41 -5.87
N MET A 55 -10.16 -7.73 -5.88
CA MET A 55 -9.38 -8.64 -6.72
C MET A 55 -9.45 -8.26 -8.21
N GLY A 56 -8.32 -8.45 -8.91
CA GLY A 56 -8.19 -8.16 -10.33
C GLY A 56 -7.83 -6.70 -10.59
N GLU A 57 -8.53 -6.05 -11.52
CA GLU A 57 -8.15 -4.74 -12.06
C GLU A 57 -8.05 -3.64 -11.00
N ARG A 58 -8.95 -3.61 -10.00
CA ARG A 58 -8.92 -2.59 -8.94
C ARG A 58 -7.68 -2.70 -8.07
N SER A 59 -7.28 -3.91 -7.67
CA SER A 59 -6.03 -4.14 -6.94
C SER A 59 -4.81 -3.73 -7.77
N ALA A 60 -4.72 -4.17 -9.02
CA ALA A 60 -3.60 -3.84 -9.90
C ALA A 60 -3.48 -2.31 -10.10
N ARG A 61 -4.60 -1.64 -10.39
CA ARG A 61 -4.65 -0.18 -10.56
C ARG A 61 -4.25 0.57 -9.29
N THR A 62 -4.74 0.12 -8.14
CA THR A 62 -4.39 0.72 -6.84
C THR A 62 -2.88 0.59 -6.59
N VAL A 63 -2.31 -0.59 -6.79
CA VAL A 63 -0.85 -0.81 -6.65
C VAL A 63 -0.07 0.11 -7.60
N SER A 64 -0.40 0.10 -8.89
CA SER A 64 0.32 0.93 -9.88
C SER A 64 0.25 2.43 -9.55
N GLN A 65 -0.91 2.92 -9.12
CA GLN A 65 -1.08 4.34 -8.77
C GLN A 65 -0.38 4.71 -7.45
N VAL A 66 -0.34 3.82 -6.46
CA VAL A 66 0.44 4.05 -5.23
C VAL A 66 1.92 4.17 -5.58
N ILE A 67 2.46 3.23 -6.36
CA ILE A 67 3.87 3.24 -6.77
C ILE A 67 4.19 4.52 -7.55
N GLN A 68 3.32 4.90 -8.49
CA GLN A 68 3.50 6.12 -9.28
C GLN A 68 3.49 7.38 -8.42
N GLN A 69 2.51 7.54 -7.52
CA GLN A 69 2.43 8.73 -6.66
C GLN A 69 3.58 8.84 -5.66
N LEU A 70 4.11 7.70 -5.18
CA LEU A 70 5.30 7.70 -4.33
C LEU A 70 6.53 8.13 -5.12
N ALA A 71 6.70 7.62 -6.34
CA ALA A 71 7.79 8.02 -7.23
C ALA A 71 7.70 9.51 -7.61
N ASP A 72 6.50 10.02 -7.92
CA ASP A 72 6.27 11.44 -8.24
C ASP A 72 6.59 12.37 -7.05
N LYS A 73 6.45 11.87 -5.82
CA LYS A 73 6.82 12.56 -4.58
C LYS A 73 8.31 12.41 -4.22
N GLY A 74 9.06 11.63 -5.00
CA GLY A 74 10.49 11.44 -4.83
C GLY A 74 10.89 10.33 -3.85
N GLU A 75 9.99 9.39 -3.53
CA GLU A 75 10.33 8.20 -2.74
C GLU A 75 11.29 7.30 -3.51
N GLU A 76 12.46 7.05 -2.93
CA GLU A 76 13.51 6.23 -3.53
C GLU A 76 13.46 4.76 -3.06
N ARG A 77 12.74 4.47 -1.96
CA ARG A 77 12.57 3.09 -1.49
C ARG A 77 11.68 2.30 -2.45
N PHE A 78 12.01 1.03 -2.66
CA PHE A 78 11.14 0.16 -3.45
C PHE A 78 9.84 -0.14 -2.69
N PRO A 79 8.67 0.27 -3.20
CA PRO A 79 7.40 0.05 -2.51
C PRO A 79 6.89 -1.39 -2.73
N ILE A 80 6.70 -2.12 -1.64
CA ILE A 80 6.04 -3.43 -1.66
C ILE A 80 4.62 -3.26 -1.12
N VAL A 81 3.64 -3.40 -1.99
CA VAL A 81 2.23 -3.30 -1.60
C VAL A 81 1.68 -4.69 -1.25
N ARG A 82 1.12 -4.82 -0.05
CA ARG A 82 0.43 -6.04 0.42
C ARG A 82 -1.02 -5.74 0.78
N TYR A 83 -1.90 -6.68 0.44
CA TYR A 83 -3.28 -6.68 0.89
C TYR A 83 -3.48 -7.79 1.92
N GLU A 84 -4.10 -7.44 3.04
CA GLU A 84 -4.50 -8.38 4.09
C GLU A 84 -5.99 -8.17 4.38
N GLU A 85 -6.74 -9.24 4.62
CA GLU A 85 -8.13 -9.11 5.07
C GLU A 85 -8.18 -9.11 6.59
N LYS A 86 -8.93 -8.18 7.19
CA LYS A 86 -9.13 -8.14 8.64
C LYS A 86 -9.84 -9.42 9.08
N GLY A 87 -9.11 -10.35 9.70
CA GLY A 87 -9.63 -11.65 10.13
C GLY A 87 -9.15 -12.84 9.29
N ALA A 88 -8.36 -12.62 8.24
CA ALA A 88 -7.55 -13.68 7.64
C ALA A 88 -6.38 -14.00 8.60
N ALA A 89 -6.70 -14.62 9.73
CA ALA A 89 -5.72 -15.35 10.51
C ALA A 89 -5.08 -16.35 9.57
N ARG A 90 -3.76 -16.24 9.39
CA ARG A 90 -2.95 -17.29 8.77
C ARG A 90 -3.21 -18.56 9.61
N PRO A 91 -3.69 -19.67 9.02
CA PRO A 91 -3.78 -20.93 9.75
C PRO A 91 -2.40 -21.42 10.17
#